data_AF-A0A3M1H8N7-F1
#
_entry.id   AF-A0A3M1H8N7-F1
#
_cell.length_a   1.000
_cell.length_b   1.000
_cell.length_c   1.000
_cell.angle_alpha   90.00
_cell.angle_beta   90.00
_cell.angle_gamma   90.00
#
_symmetry.space_group_name_H-M   'P 1'
#
loop_
_entity.id
_entity.type
_entity.pdbx_description
1 polymer ?
#
loop_
_entity_poly.entity_id
_entity_poly.type
_entity_poly.pdbx_seq_one_letter_code
_entity_poly.pdbx_strand_id
1 'polypeptide(L)'
;MKLPKVRKRACPKCKKHTEHKVAQAKKRTPGSARPIGRWSKARSGFGKGFGNLGRYGSKPPINKFKMTGKKTSKKVDLRYTCTECNKTFTQSKGFRAKKVEFI
;
A
#
# COMPACT_ATOMS: atom_id res chain seq x y z
N MET A 1 9.58 -15.95 -2.29
CA MET A 1 10.17 -16.23 -0.96
C MET A 1 9.08 -16.77 -0.07
N LYS A 2 9.41 -17.76 0.74
CA LYS A 2 8.51 -18.44 1.66
C LYS A 2 8.64 -17.79 3.05
N LEU A 3 7.52 -17.43 3.67
CA LEU A 3 7.46 -16.87 5.03
C LEU A 3 6.48 -17.67 5.88
N PRO A 4 6.77 -17.89 7.17
CA PRO A 4 5.82 -18.54 8.06
C PRO A 4 4.61 -17.64 8.32
N LYS A 5 3.41 -18.24 8.44
CA LYS A 5 2.18 -17.52 8.85
C LYS A 5 2.23 -16.99 10.28
N VAL A 6 2.98 -17.64 11.16
CA VAL A 6 3.16 -17.25 12.56
C VAL A 6 4.64 -17.16 12.88
N ARG A 7 5.06 -16.09 13.57
CA ARG A 7 6.44 -15.92 14.04
C ARG A 7 6.46 -15.25 15.41
N LYS A 8 7.37 -15.68 16.29
CA LYS A 8 7.61 -15.01 17.57
C LYS A 8 8.38 -13.69 17.35
N ARG A 9 7.87 -12.60 17.91
CA ARG A 9 8.46 -11.25 17.83
C ARG A 9 8.13 -10.43 19.08
N ALA A 10 8.96 -9.45 19.41
CA ALA A 10 8.63 -8.44 20.41
C ALA A 10 7.40 -7.62 19.99
N CYS A 11 6.38 -7.61 20.85
CA CYS A 11 5.19 -6.77 20.70
C CYS A 11 5.45 -5.40 21.35
N PRO A 12 5.38 -4.28 20.61
CA PRO A 12 5.60 -2.95 21.18
C PRO A 12 4.58 -2.54 22.26
N LYS A 13 3.37 -3.13 22.23
CA LYS A 13 2.30 -2.81 23.20
C LYS A 13 2.38 -3.68 24.44
N CYS A 14 2.64 -4.98 24.29
CA CYS A 14 2.79 -5.88 25.45
C CYS A 14 4.19 -5.80 26.08
N LYS A 15 5.18 -5.25 25.37
CA LYS A 15 6.60 -5.20 25.76
C LYS A 15 7.25 -6.56 26.02
N LYS A 16 6.64 -7.65 25.54
CA LYS A 16 7.16 -9.02 25.61
C LYS A 16 7.19 -9.67 24.22
N HIS A 17 7.92 -10.78 24.12
CA HIS A 17 7.94 -11.61 22.92
C HIS A 17 6.71 -12.50 22.86
N THR A 18 5.92 -12.32 21.82
CA THR A 18 4.66 -13.05 21.63
C THR A 18 4.59 -13.61 20.22
N GLU A 19 3.66 -14.54 20.01
CA GLU A 19 3.36 -15.04 18.68
C GLU A 19 2.61 -13.99 17.88
N HIS A 20 3.09 -13.74 16.66
CA HIS A 20 2.48 -12.78 15.75
C HIS A 20 2.06 -13.46 14.46
N LYS A 21 0.80 -13.25 14.07
CA LYS A 21 0.29 -13.63 12.75
C LYS A 21 0.82 -12.64 11.71
N VAL A 22 1.48 -13.15 10.68
CA VAL A 22 2.07 -12.37 9.59
C VAL A 22 1.08 -12.30 8.43
N ALA A 23 0.73 -11.10 8.00
CA ALA A 23 -0.13 -10.87 6.85
C ALA A 23 0.46 -9.80 5.92
N GLN A 24 0.25 -9.96 4.61
CA GLN A 24 0.57 -8.91 3.66
C GLN A 24 -0.53 -7.83 3.64
N ALA A 25 -0.14 -6.56 3.62
CA ALA A 25 -1.11 -5.47 3.57
C ALA A 25 -1.90 -5.50 2.25
N LYS A 26 -3.23 -5.57 2.36
CA LYS A 26 -4.15 -5.45 1.22
C LYS A 26 -4.50 -3.99 1.00
N LYS A 27 -4.51 -3.56 -0.26
CA LYS A 27 -4.99 -2.23 -0.65
C LYS A 27 -6.50 -2.17 -0.44
N ARG A 28 -6.98 -1.20 0.34
CA ARG A 28 -8.41 -0.95 0.53
C ARG A 28 -8.98 -0.14 -0.63
N THR A 29 -10.27 -0.31 -0.89
CA THR A 29 -11.02 0.53 -1.83
C THR A 29 -10.95 1.99 -1.37
N PRO A 30 -10.57 2.93 -2.24
CA PRO A 30 -10.59 4.35 -1.91
C PRO A 30 -12.01 4.78 -1.51
N GLY A 31 -12.16 5.49 -0.39
CA GLY A 31 -13.47 6.02 0.02
C GLY A 31 -14.03 7.06 -0.96
N SER A 32 -15.33 7.01 -1.20
CA SER A 32 -16.06 7.90 -2.12
C SER A 32 -16.21 9.33 -1.58
N ALA A 33 -16.23 9.52 -0.26
CA ALA A 33 -16.62 10.79 0.37
C ALA A 33 -15.49 11.79 0.63
N ARG A 34 -14.21 11.48 0.34
CA ARG A 34 -13.09 12.38 0.71
C ARG A 34 -12.94 13.54 -0.29
N PRO A 35 -13.01 14.82 0.16
CA PRO A 35 -12.85 15.99 -0.70
C PRO A 35 -11.50 16.09 -1.42
N ILE A 36 -10.47 15.47 -0.85
CA ILE A 36 -9.10 15.42 -1.40
C ILE A 36 -8.80 14.04 -2.02
N GLY A 37 -9.81 13.17 -2.12
CA GLY A 37 -9.66 11.84 -2.71
C GLY A 37 -9.19 11.92 -4.15
N ARG A 38 -8.48 10.87 -4.62
CA ARG A 38 -7.93 10.78 -5.99
C ARG A 38 -8.95 11.13 -7.09
N TRP A 39 -10.21 10.80 -6.85
CA TRP A 39 -11.33 11.01 -7.78
C TRP A 39 -12.20 12.23 -7.42
N SER A 40 -11.89 12.95 -6.35
CA SER A 40 -12.65 14.13 -5.96
C SER A 40 -12.50 15.24 -6.99
N LYS A 41 -11.26 15.57 -7.38
CA LYS A 41 -10.98 16.61 -8.38
C LYS A 41 -11.59 16.31 -9.75
N ALA A 42 -11.57 15.04 -10.17
CA ALA A 42 -12.23 14.59 -11.40
C ALA A 42 -13.76 14.76 -11.35
N ARG A 43 -14.39 14.54 -10.17
CA ARG A 43 -15.83 14.75 -9.96
C ARG A 43 -16.21 16.23 -9.89
N SER A 44 -15.39 17.06 -9.25
CA SER A 44 -15.61 18.51 -9.11
C SER A 44 -15.46 19.31 -10.42
N GLY A 45 -15.15 18.66 -11.55
CA GLY A 45 -14.92 19.34 -12.83
C GLY A 45 -13.59 20.09 -12.91
N PHE A 46 -12.65 19.82 -12.00
CA PHE A 46 -11.33 20.44 -12.00
C PHE A 46 -10.54 20.01 -13.24
N GLY A 47 -10.18 20.96 -14.11
CA GLY A 47 -9.52 20.67 -15.38
C GLY A 47 -10.48 20.37 -16.54
N LYS A 48 -11.67 20.98 -16.55
CA LYS A 48 -12.54 21.09 -17.74
C LYS A 48 -12.37 22.49 -18.37
N GLY A 49 -12.14 22.56 -19.68
CA GLY A 49 -11.91 23.79 -20.43
C GLY A 49 -11.22 23.53 -21.77
N PHE A 50 -10.98 24.58 -22.56
CA PHE A 50 -10.20 24.49 -23.80
C PHE A 50 -8.70 24.74 -23.52
N GLY A 51 -7.82 24.12 -24.31
CA GLY A 51 -6.36 24.27 -24.18
C GLY A 51 -5.69 23.25 -23.25
N ASN A 52 -4.43 23.51 -22.89
CA ASN A 52 -3.63 22.62 -22.05
C ASN A 52 -3.92 22.85 -20.56
N LEU A 53 -4.68 21.95 -19.95
CA LEU A 53 -5.12 21.97 -18.55
C LEU A 53 -4.11 21.30 -17.61
N GLY A 54 -2.85 21.20 -18.03
CA GLY A 54 -1.72 20.70 -17.25
C GLY A 54 -1.91 19.27 -16.75
N ARG A 55 -1.44 19.01 -15.53
CA ARG A 55 -1.37 17.67 -14.91
C ARG A 55 -2.74 16.99 -14.74
N TYR A 56 -3.83 17.74 -14.72
CA TYR A 56 -5.15 17.25 -14.29
C TYR A 56 -6.21 17.24 -15.39
N GLY A 57 -6.12 18.07 -16.42
CA GLY A 57 -7.09 18.08 -17.53
C GLY A 57 -6.53 17.65 -18.90
N SER A 58 -5.21 17.68 -19.12
CA SER A 58 -4.62 17.21 -20.37
C SER A 58 -4.26 15.73 -20.31
N LYS A 59 -4.76 14.94 -21.26
CA LYS A 59 -4.37 13.53 -21.41
C LYS A 59 -2.84 13.48 -21.65
N PRO A 60 -2.06 12.77 -20.81
CA PRO A 60 -0.62 12.73 -20.98
C PRO A 60 -0.26 12.08 -22.33
N PRO A 61 0.91 12.43 -22.92
CA PRO A 61 1.34 11.89 -24.22
C PRO A 61 1.41 10.35 -24.20
N ILE A 62 1.20 9.72 -25.37
CA ILE A 62 1.06 8.26 -25.52
C ILE A 62 2.22 7.48 -24.86
N ASN A 63 3.43 8.04 -24.92
CA ASN A 63 4.66 7.47 -24.37
C ASN A 63 4.67 7.37 -22.82
N LYS A 64 3.78 8.08 -22.13
CA LYS A 64 3.61 8.00 -20.67
C LYS A 64 2.58 6.96 -20.23
N PHE A 65 1.85 6.30 -21.15
CA PHE A 65 0.93 5.21 -20.80
C PHE A 65 1.63 3.86 -20.55
N LYS A 66 2.88 3.72 -20.98
CA LYS A 66 3.69 2.53 -20.68
C LYS A 66 4.06 2.50 -19.19
N MET A 67 4.42 1.34 -18.66
CA MET A 67 4.86 1.11 -17.26
C MET A 67 6.20 1.81 -16.89
N THR A 68 6.47 2.99 -17.44
CA THR A 68 7.64 3.82 -17.25
C THR A 68 7.75 4.18 -15.76
N GLY A 69 8.61 3.45 -15.02
CA GLY A 69 8.82 3.64 -13.58
C GLY A 69 8.33 2.51 -12.67
N LYS A 70 7.74 1.43 -13.19
CA LYS A 70 7.47 0.25 -12.36
C LYS A 70 8.78 -0.46 -12.02
N LYS A 71 9.15 -0.44 -10.74
CA LYS A 71 10.33 -1.17 -10.24
C LYS A 71 10.20 -2.67 -10.50
N THR A 72 11.33 -3.31 -10.85
CA THR A 72 11.44 -4.76 -11.10
C THR A 72 11.00 -5.61 -9.91
N SER A 73 11.26 -5.13 -8.69
CA SER A 73 10.74 -5.68 -7.45
C SER A 73 10.25 -4.57 -6.52
N LYS A 74 9.23 -4.89 -5.71
CA LYS A 74 8.65 -3.97 -4.73
C LYS A 74 9.11 -4.36 -3.34
N LYS A 75 9.15 -3.38 -2.44
CA LYS A 75 9.25 -3.68 -1.01
C LYS A 75 7.94 -4.31 -0.56
N VAL A 76 8.04 -5.43 0.14
CA VAL A 76 6.88 -6.10 0.75
C VAL A 76 6.36 -5.22 1.87
N ASP A 77 5.05 -5.18 2.10
CA ASP A 77 4.45 -4.54 3.27
C ASP A 77 3.79 -5.61 4.15
N LEU A 78 4.45 -5.93 5.27
CA LEU A 78 4.00 -6.94 6.23
C LEU A 78 3.38 -6.27 7.47
N ARG A 79 2.28 -6.86 7.93
CA ARG A 79 1.60 -6.54 9.18
C ARG A 79 1.68 -7.72 10.14
N TYR A 80 1.95 -7.43 11.39
CA TYR A 80 2.11 -8.40 12.46
C TYR A 80 0.99 -8.20 13.47
N THR A 81 0.11 -9.18 13.60
CA THR A 81 -0.98 -9.15 14.59
C THR A 81 -0.54 -9.95 15.80
N CYS A 82 -0.38 -9.30 16.95
CA CYS A 82 -0.08 -9.98 18.21
C CYS A 82 -1.27 -10.86 18.62
N THR A 83 -1.03 -12.12 18.99
CA THR A 83 -2.11 -13.03 19.43
C THR A 83 -2.69 -12.64 20.80
N GLU A 84 -1.90 -12.03 21.68
CA GLU A 84 -2.35 -11.69 23.04
C GLU A 84 -3.18 -10.40 23.10
N CYS A 85 -2.71 -9.32 22.45
CA CYS A 85 -3.39 -8.02 22.51
C CYS A 85 -4.17 -7.67 21.24
N ASN A 86 -4.12 -8.53 20.22
CA ASN A 86 -4.80 -8.37 18.92
C ASN A 86 -4.45 -7.08 18.16
N LYS A 87 -3.45 -6.33 18.62
CA LYS A 87 -2.98 -5.11 17.94
C LYS A 87 -2.08 -5.50 16.77
N THR A 88 -2.34 -4.86 15.63
CA THR A 88 -1.52 -4.95 14.43
C THR A 88 -0.43 -3.89 14.41
N PHE A 89 0.80 -4.32 14.13
CA PHE A 89 1.96 -3.47 13.91
C PHE A 89 2.47 -3.61 12.49
N THR A 90 2.96 -2.52 11.92
CA THR A 90 3.63 -2.51 10.62
C THR A 90 5.10 -2.88 10.78
N GLN A 91 5.67 -3.51 9.76
CA GLN A 91 7.12 -3.67 9.66
C GLN A 91 7.84 -2.30 9.73
N SER A 92 9.02 -2.26 10.37
CA SER A 92 9.87 -1.07 10.42
C SER A 92 10.60 -0.82 9.09
N LYS A 93 11.14 -1.88 8.49
CA LYS A 93 11.84 -1.84 7.22
C LYS A 93 11.39 -2.99 6.32
N GLY A 94 10.89 -2.64 5.13
CA GLY A 94 10.55 -3.62 4.10
C GLY A 94 11.78 -4.07 3.30
N PHE A 95 11.86 -5.37 3.01
CA PHE A 95 12.80 -5.93 2.05
C PHE A 95 12.15 -6.04 0.67
N ARG A 96 12.97 -6.11 -0.40
CA ARG A 96 12.48 -6.27 -1.77
C ARG A 96 12.26 -7.75 -2.07
N ALA A 97 11.12 -8.07 -2.67
CA ALA A 97 10.80 -9.41 -3.14
C ALA A 97 9.92 -9.34 -4.40
N LYS A 98 10.06 -10.33 -5.30
CA LYS A 98 9.15 -10.47 -6.45
C LYS A 98 7.81 -11.09 -6.03
N LYS A 99 7.84 -12.17 -5.23
CA LYS A 99 6.67 -12.88 -4.72
C LYS A 99 6.92 -13.32 -3.27
N VAL A 100 5.88 -13.22 -2.44
CA VAL A 100 5.87 -13.70 -1.05
C VAL A 100 4.77 -14.74 -0.93
N GLU A 101 5.12 -15.91 -0.40
CA GLU A 101 4.22 -17.03 -0.18
C GLU A 101 4.24 -17.38 1.31
N PHE A 102 3.06 -17.55 1.90
CA PHE A 102 2.92 -17.87 3.31
C PHE A 102 2.77 -19.38 3.50
N ILE A 103 3.68 -19.98 4.26
CA ILE A 103 3.64 -21.38 4.68
C ILE A 103 3.03 -21.43 6.08
#